data_AF-A0A973DP37-F1
#
_entry.id   AF-A0A973DP37-F1
#
_cell.length_a   1.000
_cell.length_b   1.000
_cell.length_c   1.000
_cell.angle_alpha   90.00
_cell.angle_beta   90.00
_cell.angle_gamma   90.00
#
_symmetry.space_group_name_H-M   'P 1'
#
loop_
_entity.id
_entity.type
_entity.pdbx_description
1 polymer ?
#
loop_
_entity_poly.entity_id
_entity_poly.type
_entity_poly.pdbx_seq_one_letter_code
_entity_poly.pdbx_strand_id
1 'polypeptide(L)'
;MNNQGYCKFVLGGCTVLLVISCTTVSVDHVKHLPTNMTSGESVVVIGRRSGRNYETEPELISCIGNALAKGQDGLSVIPEQQFVDSLYPWFEPRTAPTQLRQMQKLLAFERVAKVFD
;
A
#
# COMPACT_ATOMS: atom_id res chain seq x y z
N MET A 1 -25.98 64.70 3.43
CA MET A 1 -25.87 65.18 2.04
C MET A 1 -24.61 66.00 1.94
N ASN A 2 -23.76 65.72 0.93
CA ASN A 2 -22.51 66.41 0.58
C ASN A 2 -21.34 66.27 1.59
N ASN A 3 -20.08 66.07 1.18
CA ASN A 3 -19.48 66.06 -0.15
C ASN A 3 -18.12 65.31 -0.12
N GLN A 4 -17.74 64.79 -1.30
CA GLN A 4 -16.52 64.06 -1.61
C GLN A 4 -15.19 64.82 -1.40
N GLY A 5 -14.10 64.04 -1.42
CA GLY A 5 -12.74 64.45 -1.78
C GLY A 5 -11.83 64.45 -0.54
N TYR A 6 -10.79 63.64 -0.41
CA TYR A 6 -9.87 63.11 -1.41
C TYR A 6 -9.24 61.85 -0.81
N CYS A 7 -9.46 60.68 -1.41
CA CYS A 7 -8.63 59.51 -1.10
C CYS A 7 -7.25 59.78 -1.70
N LYS A 8 -6.37 60.36 -0.89
CA LYS A 8 -5.01 60.69 -1.30
C LYS A 8 -4.36 59.43 -1.85
N PHE A 9 -4.04 59.51 -3.14
CA PHE A 9 -3.11 58.67 -3.87
C PHE A 9 -1.78 58.69 -3.09
N VAL A 10 -1.64 57.81 -2.10
CA VAL A 10 -0.34 57.53 -1.49
C VAL A 10 0.43 56.74 -2.53
N LEU A 11 1.22 57.51 -3.26
CA LEU A 11 2.39 57.11 -4.03
C LEU A 11 3.38 56.41 -3.07
N GLY A 12 3.04 55.20 -2.66
CA GLY A 12 3.82 54.35 -1.75
C GLY A 12 3.86 52.95 -2.34
N GLY A 13 4.95 52.69 -3.07
CA GLY A 13 5.34 51.43 -3.74
C GLY A 13 4.39 50.25 -3.59
N CYS A 14 3.51 50.05 -4.58
CA CYS A 14 2.84 48.77 -4.77
C CYS A 14 3.81 47.83 -5.51
N THR A 15 4.81 47.31 -4.78
CA THR A 15 5.70 46.24 -5.29
C THR A 15 4.85 44.98 -5.41
N VAL A 16 4.30 44.73 -6.60
CA VAL A 16 3.60 43.49 -6.92
C VAL A 16 4.65 42.36 -6.92
N LEU A 17 4.78 41.67 -5.78
CA LEU A 17 5.55 40.44 -5.69
C LEU A 17 4.78 39.34 -6.44
N LEU A 18 5.19 39.04 -7.67
CA LEU A 18 4.73 37.84 -8.38
C LEU A 18 5.33 36.61 -7.70
N VAL A 19 4.61 36.08 -6.71
CA VAL A 19 4.98 34.84 -6.03
C VAL A 19 4.72 33.68 -6.98
N ILE A 20 5.80 33.12 -7.52
CA ILE A 20 5.73 31.93 -8.36
C ILE A 20 5.67 30.72 -7.42
N SER A 21 4.52 30.03 -7.37
CA SER A 21 4.38 28.79 -6.59
C SER A 21 4.64 27.59 -7.50
N CYS A 22 5.60 26.76 -7.13
CA CYS A 22 5.84 25.47 -7.78
C CYS A 22 5.02 24.40 -7.04
N THR A 23 4.13 23.71 -7.74
CA THR A 23 3.42 22.54 -7.20
C THR A 23 3.98 21.28 -7.83
N THR A 24 4.24 20.25 -7.03
CA THR A 24 4.62 18.92 -7.53
C THR A 24 3.42 18.01 -7.42
N VAL A 25 3.02 17.40 -8.53
CA VAL A 25 1.93 16.40 -8.56
C VAL A 25 2.56 15.03 -8.71
N SER A 26 2.36 14.16 -7.71
CA SER A 26 2.67 12.73 -7.81
C SER A 26 1.40 11.98 -8.24
N VAL A 27 1.52 11.14 -9.27
CA VAL A 27 0.41 10.29 -9.74
C VAL A 27 0.66 8.87 -9.26
N ASP A 28 0.04 8.50 -8.14
CA ASP A 28 0.05 7.13 -7.65
C ASP A 28 -0.96 6.28 -8.42
N HIS A 29 -0.49 5.14 -8.94
CA HIS A 29 -1.35 4.18 -9.61
C HIS A 29 -1.90 3.17 -8.60
N VAL A 30 -3.11 3.41 -8.12
CA VAL A 30 -3.83 2.44 -7.28
C VAL A 30 -4.79 1.64 -8.17
N LYS A 31 -4.66 0.32 -8.16
CA LYS A 31 -5.60 -0.58 -8.84
C LYS A 31 -6.57 -1.16 -7.82
N HIS A 32 -7.81 -0.70 -7.84
CA HIS A 32 -8.90 -1.33 -7.09
C HIS A 32 -9.55 -2.39 -7.97
N LEU A 33 -9.35 -3.66 -7.62
CA LEU A 33 -10.10 -4.76 -8.20
C LEU A 33 -11.22 -5.11 -7.21
N PRO A 34 -12.48 -5.26 -7.64
CA PRO A 34 -13.52 -5.75 -6.75
C PRO A 34 -13.14 -7.18 -6.34
N THR A 35 -12.83 -7.36 -5.07
CA THR A 35 -12.59 -8.68 -4.48
C THR A 35 -13.71 -8.94 -3.47
N ASN A 36 -14.61 -9.85 -3.81
CA ASN A 36 -15.58 -10.34 -2.83
C ASN A 36 -14.89 -11.42 -2.01
N MET A 37 -14.94 -11.29 -0.69
CA MET A 37 -14.47 -12.33 0.21
C MET A 37 -15.67 -13.17 0.66
N THR A 38 -15.59 -14.48 0.41
CA THR A 38 -16.62 -15.43 0.81
C THR A 38 -16.27 -16.04 2.17
N SER A 39 -17.28 -16.50 2.91
CA SER A 39 -17.05 -17.26 4.14
C SER A 39 -16.19 -18.50 3.85
N GLY A 40 -15.08 -18.65 4.59
CA GLY A 40 -14.10 -19.73 4.40
C GLY A 40 -12.84 -19.31 3.65
N GLU A 41 -12.81 -18.13 3.03
CA GLU A 41 -11.59 -17.60 2.41
C GLU A 41 -10.68 -16.95 3.45
N SER A 42 -9.37 -17.10 3.25
CA SER A 42 -8.33 -16.52 4.09
C SER A 42 -7.39 -15.63 3.30
N VAL A 43 -6.79 -14.65 3.99
CA VAL A 43 -5.80 -13.74 3.42
C VAL A 43 -4.47 -13.87 4.13
N VAL A 44 -3.39 -13.59 3.42
CA VAL A 44 -2.05 -13.48 3.98
C VAL A 44 -1.43 -12.17 3.55
N VAL A 45 -0.74 -11.51 4.49
CA VAL A 45 0.10 -10.34 4.21
C VAL A 45 1.55 -10.80 4.24
N ILE A 46 2.28 -10.54 3.15
CA ILE A 46 3.67 -10.97 2.98
C ILE A 46 4.54 -9.74 2.79
N GLY A 47 5.64 -9.67 3.54
CA GLY A 47 6.65 -8.64 3.39
C GLY A 47 7.44 -8.80 2.10
N ARG A 48 7.88 -7.67 1.54
CA ARG A 48 8.85 -7.74 0.43
C ARG A 48 10.22 -8.09 1.02
N ARG A 49 10.79 -9.20 0.56
CA ARG A 49 12.10 -9.74 0.98
C ARG A 49 13.14 -9.85 -0.13
N SER A 50 12.92 -9.13 -1.22
CA SER A 50 13.77 -9.22 -2.41
C SER A 50 14.26 -7.85 -2.80
N GLY A 51 15.49 -7.54 -2.40
CA GLY A 51 16.20 -6.33 -2.76
C GLY A 51 17.37 -6.09 -1.82
N ARG A 52 18.41 -5.39 -2.28
CA ARG A 52 19.64 -5.21 -1.49
C ARG A 52 19.42 -4.47 -0.15
N ASN A 53 18.37 -3.64 -0.04
CA ASN A 53 18.20 -2.69 1.06
C ASN A 53 16.75 -2.55 1.58
N TYR A 54 15.82 -3.46 1.25
CA TYR A 54 14.42 -3.34 1.71
C TYR A 54 13.87 -4.70 2.13
N GLU A 55 14.07 -5.03 3.40
CA GLU A 55 13.36 -6.09 4.09
C GLU A 55 12.23 -5.44 4.88
N THR A 56 10.99 -5.84 4.63
CA THR A 56 9.88 -5.38 5.48
C THR A 56 10.01 -6.05 6.85
N GLU A 57 9.93 -5.28 7.92
CA GLU A 57 10.08 -5.82 9.27
C GLU A 57 8.96 -6.83 9.59
N PRO A 58 9.29 -8.04 10.11
CA PRO A 58 8.29 -9.05 10.43
C PRO A 58 7.23 -8.55 11.42
N GLU A 59 7.62 -7.68 12.36
CA GLU A 59 6.71 -7.09 13.34
C GLU A 59 5.67 -6.19 12.67
N LEU A 60 6.05 -5.46 11.61
CA LEU A 60 5.12 -4.65 10.84
C LEU A 60 4.09 -5.54 10.13
N ILE A 61 4.53 -6.65 9.51
CA ILE A 61 3.65 -7.60 8.84
C ILE A 61 2.65 -8.22 9.83
N SER A 62 3.14 -8.65 11.00
CA SER A 62 2.31 -9.17 12.07
C SER A 62 1.30 -8.13 12.57
N CYS A 63 1.73 -6.88 12.76
CA CYS A 63 0.85 -5.78 13.18
C CYS A 63 -0.29 -5.54 12.18
N ILE A 64 0.01 -5.52 10.87
CA ILE A 64 -1.01 -5.36 9.82
C ILE A 64 -1.95 -6.56 9.81
N GLY A 65 -1.43 -7.79 9.89
CA GLY A 65 -2.27 -8.99 9.96
C GLY A 65 -3.22 -8.97 11.16
N ASN A 66 -2.72 -8.57 12.33
CA ASN A 66 -3.53 -8.41 13.53
C ASN A 66 -4.58 -7.29 13.39
N ALA A 67 -4.28 -6.21 12.67
CA ALA A 67 -5.24 -5.15 12.40
C ALA A 67 -6.37 -5.63 11.48
N LEU A 68 -6.05 -6.44 10.45
CA LEU A 68 -7.03 -7.03 9.53
C LEU A 68 -7.93 -8.08 10.20
N ALA A 69 -7.39 -8.82 11.17
CA ALA A 69 -8.14 -9.85 11.90
C ALA A 69 -9.03 -9.28 13.02
N LYS A 70 -8.91 -7.99 13.38
CA LYS A 70 -9.66 -7.37 14.47
C LYS A 70 -11.01 -6.83 14.02
N GLY A 71 -11.97 -6.81 14.93
CA GLY A 71 -13.31 -6.23 14.73
C GLY A 71 -14.40 -7.30 14.60
N GLN A 72 -15.65 -6.85 14.49
CA GLN A 72 -16.81 -7.73 14.32
C GLN A 72 -16.82 -8.40 12.93
N ASP A 73 -16.20 -7.74 11.94
CA ASP A 73 -16.02 -8.23 10.56
C ASP A 73 -14.54 -8.54 10.24
N GLY A 74 -13.79 -8.99 11.24
CA GLY A 74 -12.37 -9.33 11.07
C GLY A 74 -12.16 -10.42 10.01
N LEU A 75 -11.10 -10.29 9.22
CA LEU A 75 -10.76 -11.26 8.18
C LEU A 75 -10.10 -12.51 8.80
N SER A 76 -10.26 -13.66 8.13
CA SER A 76 -9.45 -14.84 8.41
C SER A 76 -8.03 -14.61 7.87
N VAL A 77 -7.07 -14.34 8.76
CA VAL A 77 -5.69 -14.00 8.38
C VAL A 77 -4.76 -15.16 8.70
N ILE A 78 -4.05 -15.67 7.69
CA ILE A 78 -2.96 -16.65 7.85
C ILE A 78 -1.69 -15.88 8.24
N PRO A 79 -1.00 -16.24 9.34
CA PRO A 79 0.28 -15.65 9.69
C PRO A 79 1.34 -15.86 8.59
N GLU A 80 2.14 -14.82 8.30
CA GLU A 80 3.16 -14.88 7.26
C GLU A 80 4.12 -16.07 7.46
N GLN A 81 4.56 -16.30 8.70
CA GLN A 81 5.50 -17.39 8.99
C GLN A 81 4.89 -18.76 8.69
N GLN A 82 3.65 -19.00 9.13
CA GLN A 82 2.92 -20.23 8.80
C GLN A 82 2.77 -20.39 7.29
N PHE A 83 2.48 -19.31 6.58
CA PHE A 83 2.34 -19.33 5.13
C PHE A 83 3.65 -19.71 4.42
N VAL A 84 4.75 -19.06 4.78
CA VAL A 84 6.08 -19.32 4.21
C VAL A 84 6.54 -20.75 4.50
N ASP A 85 6.38 -21.21 5.74
CA ASP A 85 6.82 -22.54 6.17
C ASP A 85 6.02 -23.65 5.47
N SER A 86 4.71 -23.48 5.32
CA SER A 86 3.85 -24.48 4.64
C SER A 86 4.15 -24.58 3.14
N LEU A 87 4.67 -23.51 2.55
CA LEU A 87 5.05 -23.44 1.14
C LEU A 87 6.56 -23.61 0.93
N TYR A 88 7.30 -24.13 1.90
CA TYR A 88 8.72 -24.43 1.74
C TYR A 88 8.96 -25.36 0.53
N PRO A 89 9.97 -25.11 -0.33
CA PRO A 89 10.97 -24.02 -0.29
C PRO A 89 10.63 -22.82 -1.19
N TRP A 90 9.36 -22.62 -1.56
CA TRP A 90 8.96 -21.68 -2.63
C TRP A 90 9.02 -20.20 -2.26
N PHE A 91 9.10 -19.87 -0.96
CA PHE A 91 9.22 -18.50 -0.45
C PHE A 91 10.59 -18.21 0.20
N GLU A 92 11.58 -19.06 -0.04
CA GLU A 92 12.97 -18.80 0.37
C GLU A 92 13.57 -17.60 -0.40
N PRO A 93 14.58 -16.90 0.14
CA PRO A 93 15.13 -15.67 -0.46
C PRO A 93 15.56 -15.78 -1.93
N ARG A 94 15.88 -16.99 -2.41
CA ARG A 94 16.31 -17.24 -3.80
C ARG A 94 15.21 -17.78 -4.72
N THR A 95 14.08 -18.19 -4.17
CA THR A 95 13.00 -18.88 -4.90
C THR A 95 11.68 -18.11 -4.86
N ALA A 96 11.52 -17.23 -3.87
CA ALA A 96 10.32 -16.42 -3.68
C ALA A 96 9.96 -15.63 -4.95
N PRO A 97 8.70 -15.73 -5.43
CA PRO A 97 8.26 -14.95 -6.57
C PRO A 97 8.27 -13.46 -6.24
N THR A 98 8.94 -12.66 -7.09
CA THR A 98 9.07 -11.20 -6.90
C THR A 98 8.02 -10.41 -7.66
N GLN A 99 7.27 -11.09 -8.53
CA GLN A 99 6.24 -10.51 -9.39
C GLN A 99 4.95 -11.32 -9.30
N LEU A 100 3.81 -10.64 -9.39
CA LEU A 100 2.48 -11.28 -9.35
C LEU A 100 2.30 -12.39 -10.40
N ARG A 101 2.84 -12.20 -11.61
CA ARG A 101 2.80 -13.22 -12.67
C ARG A 101 3.55 -14.51 -12.29
N GLN A 102 4.64 -14.40 -11.52
CA GLN A 102 5.37 -15.56 -11.03
C GLN A 102 4.59 -16.26 -9.91
N MET A 103 3.90 -15.48 -9.07
CA MET A 103 3.01 -16.03 -8.04
C MET A 103 1.84 -16.82 -8.65
N GLN A 104 1.22 -16.31 -9.71
CA GLN A 104 0.17 -17.05 -10.44
C GLN A 104 0.69 -18.37 -11.02
N LYS A 105 1.90 -18.38 -11.56
CA LYS A 105 2.55 -19.62 -12.04
C LYS A 105 2.83 -20.60 -10.90
N LEU A 106 3.25 -20.09 -9.74
CA LEU A 106 3.52 -20.90 -8.56
C LEU A 106 2.23 -21.59 -8.06
N LEU A 107 1.12 -20.84 -7.97
CA LEU A 107 -0.18 -21.37 -7.56
C LEU A 107 -0.78 -22.36 -8.57
N ALA A 108 -0.32 -22.36 -9.83
CA ALA A 108 -0.74 -23.35 -10.82
C ALA A 108 -0.11 -24.74 -10.60
N PHE A 109 0.92 -24.87 -9.76
CA PHE A 109 1.43 -26.18 -9.37
C PHE A 109 0.49 -26.84 -8.37
N GLU A 110 -0.05 -28.00 -8.73
CA GLU A 110 -1.04 -28.73 -7.91
C GLU A 110 -0.56 -28.99 -6.47
N ARG A 111 0.74 -29.27 -6.27
CA ARG A 111 1.31 -29.47 -4.94
C ARG A 111 1.25 -28.22 -4.07
N VAL A 112 1.35 -27.04 -4.68
CA VAL A 112 1.32 -25.75 -3.98
C VAL A 112 -0.12 -25.33 -3.70
N ALA A 113 -1.03 -25.53 -4.67
CA ALA A 113 -2.44 -25.19 -4.52
C ALA A 113 -3.10 -25.91 -3.32
N LYS A 114 -2.81 -27.20 -3.14
CA LYS A 114 -3.43 -28.04 -2.12
C LYS A 114 -2.97 -27.80 -0.67
N VAL A 115 -2.06 -26.85 -0.42
CA VAL A 115 -1.53 -26.60 0.93
C VAL A 115 -2.55 -25.89 1.82
N PHE A 116 -3.42 -25.07 1.23
CA PHE A 116 -4.42 -24.27 1.94
C PHE A 116 -5.85 -24.48 1.40
N ASP A 117 -6.07 -25.55 0.61
CA ASP A 117 -7.40 -26.00 0.16
C ASP A 117 -8.18 -26.69 1.30
#